data_AF-A0A7D5S546-F1
#
_entry.id   AF-A0A7D5S546-F1
#
_cell.length_a   1.000
_cell.length_b   1.000
_cell.length_c   1.000
_cell.angle_alpha   90.00
_cell.angle_beta   90.00
_cell.angle_gamma   90.00
#
_symmetry.space_group_name_H-M   'P 1'
#
loop_
_entity.id
_entity.type
_entity.pdbx_description
1 polymer ?
#
loop_
_entity_poly.entity_id
_entity_poly.type
_entity_poly.pdbx_seq_one_letter_code
_entity_poly.pdbx_strand_id
1 'polypeptide(L)'
;MTASLSKIITGLILAFHLFITGHNAWLMYSETGPWNLMKINPILQMLFTLIWTGIVFRQRIFGFIYFIAVLFELAMKLFFGKTEFGQVFGAVFIPPT
;
A
#
# COMPACT_ATOMS: atom_id res chain seq x y z
N MET A 1 9.25 -24.06 2.94
CA MET A 1 8.28 -23.59 3.97
C MET A 1 7.14 -24.57 4.06
N THR A 2 6.66 -24.89 5.25
CA THR A 2 5.44 -25.70 5.39
C THR A 2 4.21 -24.85 5.04
N ALA A 3 3.17 -25.47 4.47
CA ALA A 3 1.93 -24.76 4.12
C ALA A 3 1.25 -24.11 5.34
N SER A 4 1.54 -24.59 6.55
CA SER A 4 1.08 -23.99 7.81
C SER A 4 1.79 -22.66 8.09
N LEU A 5 3.12 -22.63 7.97
CA LEU A 5 3.91 -21.42 8.22
C LEU A 5 3.53 -20.28 7.24
N SER A 6 3.33 -20.60 5.96
CA SER A 6 2.92 -19.60 4.97
C SER A 6 1.57 -18.95 5.31
N LYS A 7 0.59 -19.72 5.81
CA LYS A 7 -0.71 -19.17 6.23
C LYS A 7 -0.59 -18.24 7.42
N ILE A 8 0.23 -18.62 8.41
CA ILE A 8 0.49 -17.81 9.60
C ILE A 8 1.10 -16.47 9.18
N ILE A 9 2.13 -16.50 8.32
CA ILE A 9 2.79 -15.29 7.84
C ILE A 9 1.82 -14.40 7.07
N THR A 10 1.06 -14.95 6.11
CA THR A 10 0.07 -14.15 5.36
C THR A 10 -1.01 -13.56 6.26
N GLY A 11 -1.42 -14.29 7.30
CA GLY A 11 -2.38 -13.80 8.29
C GLY A 11 -1.82 -12.66 9.14
N LEU A 12 -0.58 -12.77 9.60
CA LEU A 12 0.11 -11.71 10.35
C LEU A 12 0.28 -10.45 9.51
N ILE A 13 0.65 -10.59 8.23
CA ILE A 13 0.76 -9.45 7.31
C ILE A 13 -0.59 -8.76 7.14
N LEU A 14 -1.68 -9.52 6.97
CA LEU A 14 -3.02 -8.93 6.88
C LEU A 14 -3.42 -8.21 8.17
N ALA A 15 -3.16 -8.82 9.34
CA ALA A 15 -3.47 -8.22 10.64
C ALA A 15 -2.74 -6.87 10.82
N PHE A 16 -1.47 -6.80 10.43
CA PHE A 16 -0.69 -5.57 10.43
C PHE A 16 -1.28 -4.49 9.51
N HIS A 17 -1.70 -4.86 8.29
CA HIS A 17 -2.33 -3.93 7.34
C HIS A 17 -3.68 -3.41 7.83
N LEU A 18 -4.49 -4.27 8.46
CA LEU A 18 -5.75 -3.88 9.09
C LEU A 18 -5.52 -2.87 10.23
N PHE A 19 -4.51 -3.12 11.07
CA PHE A 19 -4.13 -2.20 12.14
C PHE A 19 -3.71 -0.83 11.60
N ILE A 20 -2.79 -0.80 10.64
CA ILE A 20 -2.29 0.45 10.05
C ILE A 20 -3.41 1.22 9.33
N THR A 21 -4.27 0.53 8.59
CA THR A 21 -5.40 1.16 7.89
C THR A 21 -6.39 1.76 8.89
N GLY A 22 -6.75 1.01 9.94
CA GLY A 22 -7.64 1.52 10.99
C GLY A 22 -7.05 2.73 11.73
N HIS A 23 -5.76 2.67 12.05
CA HIS A 23 -5.03 3.77 12.68
C HIS A 23 -5.01 5.04 11.81
N ASN A 24 -4.70 4.91 10.51
CA ASN A 24 -4.68 6.05 9.60
C ASN A 24 -6.09 6.58 9.27
N ALA A 25 -7.10 5.71 9.22
CA ALA A 25 -8.49 6.13 9.11
C ALA A 25 -8.92 6.94 10.33
N TRP A 26 -8.54 6.52 11.54
CA TRP A 26 -8.78 7.30 12.76
C TRP A 26 -8.14 8.69 12.68
N LEU A 27 -6.86 8.76 12.32
CA LEU A 27 -6.15 10.04 12.17
C LEU A 27 -6.83 10.98 11.17
N MET A 28 -7.33 10.45 10.05
CA MET A 28 -8.03 11.22 9.03
C MET A 28 -9.25 11.99 9.57
N TYR A 29 -9.99 11.38 10.50
CA TYR A 29 -11.19 11.96 11.11
C TYR A 29 -10.91 12.71 12.43
N SER A 30 -9.86 12.35 13.17
CA SER A 30 -9.52 13.02 14.43
C SER A 30 -8.80 14.35 14.23
N GLU A 31 -8.12 14.56 13.10
CA GLU A 31 -7.45 15.82 12.80
C GLU A 31 -8.43 16.84 12.17
N THR A 32 -8.72 17.92 12.91
CA THR A 32 -9.59 19.05 12.51
C THR A 32 -8.98 19.96 11.43
N GLY A 33 -7.87 19.56 10.81
CA GLY A 33 -7.19 20.32 9.75
C GLY A 33 -7.90 20.25 8.38
N PRO A 34 -7.63 21.21 7.48
CA PRO A 34 -8.17 21.22 6.13
C PRO A 34 -7.81 19.94 5.36
N TRP A 35 -8.65 19.56 4.39
CA TRP A 35 -8.38 18.42 3.54
C TRP A 35 -7.11 18.64 2.71
N ASN A 36 -6.04 17.91 3.06
CA ASN A 36 -4.82 17.86 2.27
C ASN A 36 -4.70 16.49 1.57
N LEU A 37 -3.78 16.39 0.60
CA LEU A 37 -3.53 15.14 -0.14
C LEU A 37 -3.04 13.98 0.75
N MET A 38 -2.47 14.26 1.93
CA MET A 38 -2.08 13.20 2.88
C MET A 38 -3.29 12.48 3.48
N LYS A 39 -4.48 13.10 3.49
CA LYS A 39 -5.74 12.42 3.86
C LYS A 39 -6.17 11.33 2.86
N ILE A 40 -5.50 11.19 1.71
CA ILE A 40 -5.69 10.07 0.75
C ILE A 40 -4.89 8.82 1.16
N ASN A 41 -3.85 8.97 2.00
CA ASN A 41 -3.01 7.86 2.46
C ASN A 41 -3.80 6.69 3.09
N PRO A 42 -4.80 6.92 3.97
CA PRO A 42 -5.64 5.84 4.51
C PRO A 42 -6.39 5.05 3.42
N ILE A 43 -6.80 5.71 2.33
CA ILE A 43 -7.48 5.07 1.21
C ILE A 43 -6.51 4.17 0.45
N LEU A 44 -5.28 4.61 0.21
CA LEU A 44 -4.24 3.80 -0.42
C LEU A 44 -3.85 2.59 0.44
N GLN A 45 -3.76 2.77 1.76
CA GLN A 45 -3.52 1.68 2.70
C GLN A 45 -4.68 0.68 2.75
N MET A 46 -5.92 1.16 2.65
CA MET A 46 -7.10 0.31 2.53
C MET A 46 -7.03 -0.55 1.26
N LEU A 47 -6.63 0.01 0.12
CA LEU A 47 -6.43 -0.76 -1.12
C LEU A 47 -5.37 -1.87 -0.95
N PHE A 48 -4.26 -1.57 -0.29
CA PHE A 48 -3.25 -2.59 0.04
C PHE A 48 -3.80 -3.67 0.98
N THR A 49 -4.59 -3.28 1.97
CA THR A 49 -5.26 -4.22 2.89
C THR A 49 -6.24 -5.14 2.16
N LEU A 50 -6.98 -4.61 1.18
CA LEU A 50 -7.87 -5.40 0.32
C LEU A 50 -7.11 -6.41 -0.53
N ILE A 51 -5.94 -6.03 -1.06
CA ILE A 51 -5.05 -6.93 -1.80
C ILE A 51 -4.61 -8.09 -0.89
N TRP A 52 -4.14 -7.81 0.32
CA TRP A 52 -3.75 -8.84 1.28
C TRP A 52 -4.91 -9.72 1.73
N THR A 53 -6.11 -9.14 1.86
CA THR A 53 -7.34 -9.87 2.16
C THR A 53 -7.61 -10.91 1.07
N GLY A 54 -7.55 -10.50 -0.20
CA GLY A 54 -7.68 -11.40 -1.34
C GLY A 54 -6.62 -12.51 -1.38
N ILE A 55 -5.38 -12.20 -1.01
CA ILE A 55 -4.28 -13.19 -0.91
C ILE A 55 -4.58 -14.23 0.18
N VAL A 56 -5.05 -13.81 1.36
CA VAL A 56 -5.43 -14.72 2.46
C VAL A 56 -6.59 -15.64 2.04
N PHE A 57 -7.57 -15.12 1.31
CA PHE A 57 -8.66 -15.90 0.71
C PHE A 57 -8.23 -16.69 -0.54
N ARG A 58 -6.94 -16.71 -0.88
CA ARG A 58 -6.34 -17.45 -2.00
C ARG A 58 -6.89 -17.08 -3.37
N GLN A 59 -7.39 -15.86 -3.52
CA GLN A 59 -7.80 -15.35 -4.81
C GLN A 59 -6.56 -14.98 -5.63
N ARG A 60 -6.30 -15.76 -6.69
CA ARG A 60 -5.08 -15.65 -7.51
C ARG A 60 -4.87 -14.26 -8.12
N ILE A 61 -5.97 -13.59 -8.46
CA ILE A 61 -5.96 -12.23 -9.05
C ILE A 61 -5.23 -11.24 -8.14
N PHE A 62 -5.44 -11.31 -6.82
CA PHE A 62 -4.82 -10.37 -5.90
C PHE A 62 -3.31 -10.60 -5.71
N GLY A 63 -2.85 -11.84 -5.85
CA GLY A 63 -1.41 -12.12 -5.91
C GLY A 63 -0.75 -11.48 -7.14
N PHE A 64 -1.45 -11.49 -8.29
CA PHE A 64 -0.98 -10.84 -9.51
C PHE A 64 -1.00 -9.31 -9.40
N ILE A 65 -2.07 -8.74 -8.81
CA ILE A 65 -2.15 -7.30 -8.53
C ILE A 65 -1.00 -6.86 -7.61
N TYR A 66 -0.73 -7.62 -6.54
CA TYR A 66 0.39 -7.35 -5.64
C TYR A 66 1.74 -7.39 -6.36
N PHE A 67 1.95 -8.41 -7.19
CA PHE A 67 3.18 -8.54 -7.97
C PHE A 67 3.39 -7.35 -8.92
N ILE A 68 2.35 -6.91 -9.63
CA ILE A 68 2.40 -5.71 -10.49
C ILE A 68 2.71 -4.47 -9.66
N ALA A 69 2.07 -4.29 -8.50
CA ALA A 69 2.31 -3.14 -7.63
C ALA A 69 3.79 -3.07 -7.19
N VAL A 70 4.38 -4.21 -6.82
CA VAL A 70 5.81 -4.31 -6.46
C VAL A 70 6.71 -4.02 -7.66
N LEU A 71 6.40 -4.53 -8.85
CA LEU A 71 7.16 -4.24 -10.07
C LEU A 71 7.12 -2.76 -10.42
N PHE A 72 5.95 -2.13 -10.28
CA PHE A 72 5.78 -0.70 -10.48
C PHE A 72 6.61 0.09 -9.48
N GLU A 73 6.56 -0.26 -8.19
CA GLU A 73 7.40 0.36 -7.16
C GLU A 73 8.90 0.23 -7.46
N LEU A 74 9.33 -0.96 -7.92
CA LEU A 74 10.72 -1.23 -8.29
C LEU A 74 11.16 -0.43 -9.51
N ALA A 75 10.29 -0.33 -10.53
CA ALA A 75 10.52 0.53 -11.69
C ALA A 75 10.64 2.01 -11.27
N MET A 76 9.77 2.48 -10.37
CA MET A 76 9.84 3.84 -9.84
C MET A 76 11.15 4.10 -9.09
N LYS A 77 11.64 3.14 -8.29
CA LYS A 77 12.95 3.20 -7.63
C LYS A 77 14.10 3.30 -8.62
N LEU A 78 14.05 2.52 -9.70
CA LEU A 78 15.10 2.41 -10.72
C LEU A 78 15.19 3.64 -11.62
N PHE A 79 14.06 4.16 -12.11
CA PHE A 79 14.04 5.24 -13.09
C PHE A 79 14.11 6.64 -12.45
N PHE A 80 13.66 6.80 -11.20
CA PHE A 80 13.53 8.11 -10.59
C PHE A 80 14.42 8.34 -9.35
N GLY A 81 15.39 7.45 -9.09
CA GLY A 81 16.55 7.64 -8.21
C GLY A 81 16.37 8.48 -6.93
N LYS A 82 16.33 7.81 -5.78
CA LYS A 82 16.02 8.36 -4.44
C LYS A 82 14.70 9.12 -4.38
N THR A 83 13.61 8.39 -4.18
CA THR A 83 12.71 8.69 -3.05
C THR A 83 12.15 7.39 -2.54
N GLU A 84 11.24 7.47 -1.57
CA GLU A 84 10.32 6.47 -1.07
C GLU A 84 9.00 6.61 -1.89
N PHE A 85 8.80 5.86 -2.97
CA PHE A 85 9.84 4.99 -3.49
C PHE A 85 10.65 5.44 -4.69
N GLY A 86 10.54 6.64 -5.24
CA GLY A 86 11.53 7.03 -6.25
C GLY A 86 11.34 8.43 -6.72
N GLN A 87 10.15 8.66 -7.26
CA GLN A 87 9.55 9.97 -7.33
C GLN A 87 8.16 9.79 -7.98
N VAL A 88 7.16 9.25 -7.26
CA VAL A 88 5.73 9.67 -7.43
C VAL A 88 5.57 11.08 -6.85
N PHE A 89 6.42 11.35 -5.86
CA PHE A 89 7.22 12.55 -5.61
C PHE A 89 7.86 13.27 -6.83
N GLY A 90 7.92 12.68 -8.02
CA GLY A 90 8.59 13.24 -9.21
C GLY A 90 7.73 14.16 -10.01
N ALA A 91 6.54 14.45 -9.47
CA ALA A 91 5.53 15.25 -10.10
C ALA A 91 4.93 14.60 -11.36
N VAL A 92 4.49 13.36 -11.27
CA VAL A 92 4.11 12.57 -12.47
C VAL A 92 2.70 12.86 -12.95
N PHE A 93 2.40 14.14 -13.06
CA PHE A 93 2.04 14.54 -14.41
C PHE A 93 2.95 15.70 -14.90
N ILE A 94 3.30 16.71 -14.09
CA ILE A 94 4.13 17.89 -14.46
C ILE A 94 4.85 18.53 -13.24
N PRO A 95 6.14 18.95 -13.34
CA PRO A 95 6.69 20.04 -12.52
C PRO A 95 7.46 21.11 -13.35
N PRO A 96 7.83 22.25 -12.76
CA PRO A 96 7.06 23.47 -12.53
C PRO A 96 7.29 24.56 -13.62
N THR A 97 6.24 25.30 -13.97
CA THR A 97 6.30 26.75 -14.26
C THR A 97 5.15 27.41 -13.54
#